data_AF-A0A4D9DGD1-F1
#
_entry.id   AF-A0A4D9DGD1-F1
#
_cell.length_a   1.000
_cell.length_b   1.000
_cell.length_c   1.000
_cell.angle_alpha   90.00
_cell.angle_beta   90.00
_cell.angle_gamma   90.00
#
_symmetry.space_group_name_H-M   'P 1'
#
loop_
_entity.id
_entity.type
_entity.pdbx_description
1 polymer ?
#
loop_
_entity_poly.entity_id
_entity_poly.type
_entity_poly.pdbx_seq_one_letter_code
_entity_poly.pdbx_strand_id
1 'polypeptide(L)'
;MPALDFQTLLRQERNRVRHEMDQTNNKTRSGSPRAEESEEGDQHDDDDKEDTTCVNFAARVDALLDSVMASHVQSAAPEDGDMDIMVTAAAKVVEEGEQVRHCLRARLNPEYLTRATTERDLSKHAMRGPPDGVFYVPEYISKEMEQEIMEVAHSMPVNQWVKLRGRRLQCFGGKPTENVRSFQSEALPPWIGQVCRTLMLAGVFDEEIIPNHVLLNEYEPGQGIMAHADGPFYHSRVAIISLGGPAIFRFKRRLIAEEISADSQESGPAGTVVLEPRSLIVFEGEAYHDYLHEIAAVEEEVVGGTEGTTPVLNLERLEGRINVGDRLKRALRLSLTCRRVKEEGEVKDQDDAN
;
A
#
# COMPACT_ATOMS: atom_id res chain seq x y z
N MET A 1 0.19 -5.45 39.11
CA MET A 1 -0.05 -4.18 38.40
C MET A 1 -0.87 -4.50 37.17
N PRO A 2 -1.87 -3.71 36.76
CA PRO A 2 -2.53 -3.94 35.48
C PRO A 2 -1.48 -3.80 34.38
N ALA A 3 -1.47 -4.73 33.41
CA ALA A 3 -0.63 -4.61 32.24
C ALA A 3 -0.99 -3.29 31.54
N LEU A 4 0.00 -2.43 31.30
CA LEU A 4 -0.23 -1.22 30.52
C LEU A 4 -0.71 -1.61 29.12
N ASP A 5 -1.70 -0.90 28.59
CA ASP A 5 -2.12 -1.10 27.21
C ASP A 5 -0.99 -0.76 26.24
N PHE A 6 -1.01 -1.43 25.08
CA PHE A 6 0.04 -1.30 24.07
C PHE A 6 0.26 0.16 23.63
N GLN A 7 -0.80 0.96 23.58
CA GLN A 7 -0.76 2.37 23.18
C GLN A 7 0.05 3.22 24.18
N THR A 8 -0.09 2.95 25.48
CA THR A 8 0.65 3.66 26.52
C THR A 8 2.13 3.29 26.50
N LEU A 9 2.46 2.02 26.27
CA LEU A 9 3.84 1.55 26.15
C LEU A 9 4.53 2.13 24.90
N LEU A 10 3.83 2.14 23.76
CA LEU A 10 4.33 2.70 22.50
C LEU A 10 4.61 4.20 22.63
N ARG A 11 3.72 4.95 23.31
CA ARG A 11 3.90 6.38 23.58
C ARG A 11 5.12 6.66 24.46
N GLN A 12 5.40 5.81 25.45
CA GLN A 12 6.57 5.95 26.31
C GLN A 12 7.87 5.73 25.53
N GLU A 13 7.94 4.71 24.68
CA GLU A 13 9.12 4.45 23.87
C GLU A 13 9.35 5.52 22.77
N ARG A 14 8.29 6.07 22.17
CA ARG A 14 8.40 7.26 21.28
C ARG A 14 9.05 8.45 21.99
N ASN A 15 8.63 8.75 23.21
CA ASN A 15 9.19 9.86 23.98
C ASN A 15 10.66 9.62 24.35
N ARG A 16 11.03 8.36 24.61
CA ARG A 16 12.38 7.96 24.95
C ARG A 16 13.35 8.11 23.76
N VAL A 17 12.98 7.63 22.58
CA VAL A 17 13.82 7.78 21.38
C VAL A 17 13.98 9.24 20.97
N ARG A 18 12.92 10.05 21.09
CA ARG A 18 13.02 11.51 20.90
C ARG A 18 14.09 12.12 21.82
N HIS A 19 14.15 11.69 23.08
CA HIS A 19 15.17 12.14 24.02
C HIS A 19 16.58 11.65 23.66
N GLU A 20 16.73 10.42 23.18
CA GLU A 20 18.01 9.85 22.71
C GLU A 20 18.53 10.62 21.47
N MET A 21 17.66 10.97 20.52
CA MET A 21 18.02 11.78 19.35
C MET A 21 18.45 13.21 19.72
N ASP A 22 17.73 13.85 20.65
CA ASP A 22 18.07 15.18 21.15
C ASP A 22 19.43 15.21 21.87
N GLN A 23 19.81 14.12 22.54
CA GLN A 23 21.12 13.99 23.18
C GLN A 23 22.26 13.75 22.18
N THR A 24 22.02 12.95 21.14
CA THR A 24 23.01 12.67 20.09
C THR A 24 23.32 13.91 19.26
N ASN A 25 22.28 14.69 18.90
CA ASN A 25 22.43 15.97 18.20
C ASN A 25 23.15 17.06 19.03
N ASN A 26 23.03 17.01 20.36
CA ASN A 26 23.77 17.93 21.23
C ASN A 26 25.25 17.54 21.38
N LYS A 27 25.61 16.25 21.31
CA LYS A 27 27.00 15.78 21.36
C LYS A 27 27.79 16.08 20.08
N THR A 28 27.17 15.96 18.91
CA THR A 28 27.80 16.30 17.63
C THR A 28 28.07 17.81 17.47
N ARG A 29 27.30 18.67 18.16
CA ARG A 29 27.53 20.12 18.20
C ARG A 29 28.66 20.56 19.16
N SER A 30 29.10 19.72 20.09
CA SER A 30 30.07 20.12 21.14
C SER A 30 31.51 19.64 20.92
N GLY A 31 31.83 18.95 19.82
CA GLY A 31 33.15 18.36 19.58
C GLY A 31 33.91 18.97 18.39
N SER A 32 34.64 20.06 18.61
CA SER A 32 35.79 20.41 17.76
C SER A 32 36.83 21.21 18.57
N PRO A 33 38.10 20.79 18.52
CA PRO A 33 39.11 21.73 18.05
C PRO A 33 40.06 21.14 17.00
N ARG A 34 40.08 21.83 15.86
CA ARG A 34 41.12 22.06 14.85
C ARG A 34 42.54 21.50 15.11
N ALA A 35 43.07 20.73 14.14
CA ALA A 35 44.50 20.64 13.84
C ALA A 35 44.71 20.28 12.35
N GLU A 36 45.80 20.79 11.79
CA GLU A 36 46.16 20.97 10.38
C GLU A 36 46.80 19.74 9.69
N GLU A 37 46.60 19.69 8.35
CA GLU A 37 47.43 19.20 7.24
C GLU A 37 48.41 18.01 7.40
N SER A 38 48.21 16.97 6.56
CA SER A 38 49.19 16.50 5.57
C SER A 38 48.58 15.46 4.60
N GLU A 39 48.80 15.64 3.31
CA GLU A 39 48.41 14.75 2.20
C GLU A 39 49.20 13.42 2.21
N GLU A 40 48.52 12.30 1.94
CA GLU A 40 48.88 11.28 0.95
C GLU A 40 47.79 10.18 0.93
N GLY A 41 47.46 9.68 -0.27
CA GLY A 41 46.21 8.98 -0.56
C GLY A 41 46.10 7.54 -0.06
N ASP A 42 44.86 7.09 0.06
CA ASP A 42 44.46 5.73 -0.30
C ASP A 42 42.95 5.66 -0.62
N GLN A 43 42.58 4.59 -1.31
CA GLN A 43 41.29 4.31 -1.96
C GLN A 43 40.09 4.17 -0.99
N HIS A 44 38.90 4.28 -1.59
CA HIS A 44 37.58 3.74 -1.19
C HIS A 44 37.41 3.25 0.26
N ASP A 45 36.46 3.85 1.00
CA ASP A 45 35.38 3.18 1.73
C ASP A 45 34.62 4.24 2.56
N ASP A 46 33.65 4.92 1.94
CA ASP A 46 32.63 5.72 2.63
C ASP A 46 31.24 5.16 2.26
N ASP A 47 31.07 3.85 2.48
CA ASP A 47 29.77 3.18 2.49
C ASP A 47 29.30 2.97 3.95
N ASP A 48 28.01 3.24 4.18
CA ASP A 48 27.18 2.63 5.23
C ASP A 48 27.53 2.85 6.71
N LYS A 49 27.35 4.08 7.21
CA LYS A 49 26.91 4.26 8.61
C LYS A 49 25.41 4.38 8.67
N GLU A 50 24.72 3.24 8.67
CA GLU A 50 23.30 3.15 9.04
C GLU A 50 23.02 3.96 10.30
N ASP A 51 21.92 4.74 10.30
CA ASP A 51 21.44 5.45 11.47
C ASP A 51 20.92 4.43 12.51
N THR A 52 21.86 3.91 13.29
CA THR A 52 21.66 2.94 14.38
C THR A 52 20.56 3.33 15.37
N THR A 53 20.19 4.61 15.45
CA THR A 53 19.10 5.10 16.31
C THR A 53 17.73 4.63 15.81
N CYS A 54 17.51 4.66 14.50
CA CYS A 54 16.27 4.22 13.86
C CYS A 54 16.13 2.69 13.91
N VAL A 55 17.23 1.98 13.68
CA VAL A 55 17.31 0.50 13.79
C VAL A 55 16.96 0.04 15.21
N ASN A 56 17.48 0.74 16.23
CA ASN A 56 17.19 0.44 17.63
C ASN A 56 15.73 0.72 18.03
N PHE A 57 15.07 1.71 17.43
CA PHE A 57 13.66 2.01 17.72
C PHE A 57 12.74 0.91 17.21
N ALA A 58 12.94 0.46 15.96
CA ALA A 58 12.17 -0.65 15.39
C ALA A 58 12.27 -1.89 16.29
N ALA A 59 13.49 -2.34 16.58
CA ALA A 59 13.75 -3.50 17.43
C ALA A 59 13.17 -3.41 18.85
N ARG A 60 13.09 -2.21 19.45
CA ARG A 60 12.51 -2.02 20.79
C ARG A 60 11.00 -2.02 20.79
N VAL A 61 10.40 -1.43 19.76
CA VAL A 61 8.96 -1.55 19.58
C VAL A 61 8.65 -3.04 19.42
N ASP A 62 9.52 -3.86 18.80
CA ASP A 62 9.32 -5.31 18.47
C ASP A 62 9.08 -6.14 19.71
N ALA A 63 10.00 -6.01 20.66
CA ALA A 63 9.87 -6.63 21.96
C ALA A 63 8.57 -6.25 22.70
N LEU A 64 8.06 -5.03 22.49
CA LEU A 64 6.84 -4.53 23.12
C LEU A 64 5.58 -5.23 22.57
N LEU A 65 5.53 -5.46 21.25
CA LEU A 65 4.40 -6.16 20.61
C LEU A 65 4.41 -7.64 20.95
N ASP A 66 5.58 -8.28 20.93
CA ASP A 66 5.72 -9.70 21.26
C ASP A 66 5.25 -10.00 22.69
N SER A 67 5.58 -9.11 23.63
CA SER A 67 5.15 -9.22 25.03
C SER A 67 3.62 -9.13 25.21
N VAL A 68 2.92 -8.36 24.36
CA VAL A 68 1.46 -8.21 24.44
C VAL A 68 0.77 -9.42 23.82
N MET A 69 1.28 -9.92 22.70
CA MET A 69 0.71 -11.08 22.01
C MET A 69 0.86 -12.37 22.82
N ALA A 70 2.01 -12.57 23.46
CA ALA A 70 2.24 -13.73 24.34
C ALA A 70 1.23 -13.82 25.50
N SER A 71 0.71 -12.68 25.96
CA SER A 71 -0.29 -12.62 27.05
C SER A 71 -1.69 -13.08 26.63
N HIS A 72 -2.02 -13.05 25.33
CA HIS A 72 -3.36 -13.38 24.81
C HIS A 72 -3.47 -14.85 24.38
N VAL A 73 -2.38 -15.46 23.92
CA VAL A 73 -2.32 -16.85 23.44
C VAL A 73 -2.54 -17.87 24.57
N GLN A 74 -2.27 -17.52 25.83
CA GLN A 74 -2.45 -18.43 26.98
C GLN A 74 -3.93 -18.73 27.35
N SER A 75 -4.92 -18.26 26.58
CA SER A 75 -6.34 -18.29 26.96
C SER A 75 -7.26 -19.26 26.19
N ALA A 76 -6.79 -20.00 25.16
CA ALA A 76 -7.68 -20.81 24.32
C ALA A 76 -7.06 -22.14 23.81
N ALA A 77 -7.52 -23.29 24.31
CA ALA A 77 -7.27 -24.63 23.71
C ALA A 77 -8.35 -25.68 24.12
N PRO A 78 -8.81 -26.57 23.21
CA PRO A 78 -9.54 -27.80 23.58
C PRO A 78 -8.99 -29.13 22.99
N GLU A 79 -9.53 -30.26 23.47
CA GLU A 79 -9.08 -31.68 23.34
C GLU A 79 -9.98 -32.59 22.45
N ASP A 80 -9.36 -33.61 21.82
CA ASP A 80 -9.88 -34.85 21.13
C ASP A 80 -10.73 -34.73 19.82
N GLY A 81 -10.67 -35.57 18.76
CA GLY A 81 -9.87 -36.75 18.38
C GLY A 81 -10.67 -37.72 17.46
N ASP A 82 -10.65 -37.58 16.11
CA ASP A 82 -11.11 -38.63 15.18
C ASP A 82 -10.46 -38.51 13.77
N MET A 83 -9.92 -39.60 13.23
CA MET A 83 -8.84 -39.55 12.23
C MET A 83 -9.31 -39.58 10.76
N ASP A 84 -10.56 -39.94 10.49
CA ASP A 84 -10.64 -40.99 9.48
C ASP A 84 -11.11 -40.62 8.08
N ILE A 85 -11.66 -39.43 7.83
CA ILE A 85 -12.30 -39.27 6.52
C ILE A 85 -12.12 -37.85 5.99
N MET A 86 -11.13 -37.65 5.12
CA MET A 86 -10.88 -36.39 4.37
C MET A 86 -10.54 -35.14 5.18
N VAL A 87 -10.71 -35.12 6.48
CA VAL A 87 -10.74 -33.88 7.29
C VAL A 87 -9.32 -33.41 7.63
N THR A 88 -8.46 -34.40 7.84
CA THR A 88 -7.07 -34.58 7.44
C THR A 88 -6.61 -33.87 6.14
N ALA A 89 -7.46 -33.60 5.14
CA ALA A 89 -7.06 -32.90 3.90
C ALA A 89 -7.00 -31.37 4.07
N ALA A 90 -7.65 -30.85 5.11
CA ALA A 90 -7.56 -29.50 5.64
C ALA A 90 -6.64 -29.44 6.88
N ALA A 91 -5.97 -30.52 7.30
CA ALA A 91 -5.16 -30.54 8.52
C ALA A 91 -3.76 -29.93 8.39
N LYS A 92 -3.33 -29.41 7.23
CA LYS A 92 -2.25 -28.40 7.13
C LYS A 92 -2.35 -27.45 5.90
N VAL A 93 -3.53 -27.03 5.43
CA VAL A 93 -3.60 -25.70 4.79
C VAL A 93 -3.03 -24.63 5.72
N VAL A 94 -3.25 -24.52 7.04
CA VAL A 94 -3.35 -25.33 8.27
C VAL A 94 -2.00 -25.60 8.96
N GLU A 95 -0.90 -25.52 8.24
CA GLU A 95 0.27 -24.79 8.71
C GLU A 95 0.12 -23.41 8.07
N GLU A 96 -0.90 -22.65 8.48
CA GLU A 96 -1.74 -21.74 7.67
C GLU A 96 -1.06 -20.50 7.09
N GLY A 97 -0.16 -20.77 6.14
CA GLY A 97 1.16 -20.15 6.20
C GLY A 97 1.66 -20.18 7.66
N GLU A 98 2.26 -21.26 8.19
CA GLU A 98 2.57 -21.31 9.64
C GLU A 98 3.64 -20.32 9.86
N GLN A 99 3.23 -19.34 10.66
CA GLN A 99 3.73 -17.99 10.59
C GLN A 99 3.33 -17.48 9.18
N VAL A 100 2.70 -16.33 8.91
CA VAL A 100 2.69 -15.79 7.52
C VAL A 100 4.09 -15.17 7.24
N ARG A 101 5.11 -15.98 6.88
CA ARG A 101 5.95 -16.73 7.86
C ARG A 101 7.08 -15.90 8.36
N HIS A 102 7.02 -15.12 9.45
CA HIS A 102 6.51 -15.04 10.86
C HIS A 102 6.06 -13.61 11.09
N CYS A 103 5.04 -13.28 10.29
CA CYS A 103 4.30 -12.02 10.21
C CYS A 103 4.97 -10.92 9.37
N LEU A 104 5.72 -11.27 8.32
CA LEU A 104 6.86 -10.50 7.74
C LEU A 104 8.17 -10.57 8.56
N ARG A 105 8.25 -11.47 9.56
CA ARG A 105 9.34 -11.75 10.56
C ARG A 105 10.06 -10.50 11.07
N ALA A 106 9.55 -9.91 12.14
CA ALA A 106 10.16 -8.78 12.89
C ALA A 106 9.97 -7.37 12.28
N ARG A 107 8.91 -7.19 11.48
CA ARG A 107 8.37 -5.93 10.91
C ARG A 107 9.28 -5.31 9.89
N LEU A 108 8.80 -5.07 8.66
CA LEU A 108 9.36 -4.09 7.70
C LEU A 108 10.71 -3.50 8.14
N ASN A 109 11.77 -4.29 8.01
CA ASN A 109 13.11 -3.79 8.29
C ASN A 109 13.25 -2.55 7.38
N PRO A 110 13.72 -1.39 7.87
CA PRO A 110 14.00 -0.25 7.01
C PRO A 110 14.81 -0.61 5.75
N GLU A 111 15.57 -1.71 5.77
CA GLU A 111 16.25 -2.30 4.60
C GLU A 111 15.31 -2.78 3.47
N TYR A 112 14.07 -3.21 3.77
CA TYR A 112 13.08 -3.63 2.76
C TYR A 112 12.22 -2.48 2.22
N LEU A 113 12.22 -1.36 2.94
CA LEU A 113 11.71 -0.10 2.45
C LEU A 113 12.79 0.50 1.58
N THR A 114 12.43 0.93 0.38
CA THR A 114 13.37 1.71 -0.41
C THR A 114 13.54 3.08 0.24
N ARG A 115 14.56 3.81 -0.20
CA ARG A 115 14.74 5.21 0.20
C ARG A 115 13.49 6.07 -0.05
N ALA A 116 12.71 5.73 -1.08
CA ALA A 116 11.47 6.43 -1.38
C ALA A 116 10.36 6.16 -0.35
N THR A 117 10.36 5.00 0.32
CA THR A 117 9.42 4.64 1.38
C THR A 117 9.81 5.22 2.75
N THR A 118 11.09 5.49 3.00
CA THR A 118 11.56 6.12 4.25
C THR A 118 11.33 7.63 4.27
N GLU A 119 11.11 8.23 3.10
CA GLU A 119 10.72 9.62 2.94
C GLU A 119 9.24 9.82 3.26
N ARG A 120 8.94 10.24 4.51
CA ARG A 120 7.56 10.40 5.01
C ARG A 120 6.74 11.54 4.37
N ASP A 121 7.36 12.28 3.46
CA ASP A 121 6.75 13.44 2.83
C ASP A 121 6.26 13.09 1.42
N LEU A 122 5.03 12.58 1.34
CA LEU A 122 4.41 12.20 0.07
C LEU A 122 4.26 13.39 -0.89
N SER A 123 4.30 14.64 -0.41
CA SER A 123 4.15 15.83 -1.26
C SER A 123 5.23 15.92 -2.34
N LYS A 124 6.43 15.40 -2.06
CA LYS A 124 7.53 15.29 -3.03
C LYS A 124 7.22 14.32 -4.16
N HIS A 125 6.26 13.44 -3.97
CA HIS A 125 5.80 12.46 -4.93
C HIS A 125 4.55 12.90 -5.70
N ALA A 126 4.09 14.14 -5.52
CA ALA A 126 2.95 14.69 -6.24
C ALA A 126 3.23 14.75 -7.75
N MET A 127 2.28 14.29 -8.54
CA MET A 127 2.32 14.35 -9.99
C MET A 127 1.81 15.70 -10.48
N ARG A 128 2.32 16.14 -11.63
CA ARG A 128 1.92 17.41 -12.25
C ARG A 128 0.88 17.14 -13.34
N GLY A 129 -0.17 17.96 -13.36
CA GLY A 129 -1.24 17.87 -14.34
C GLY A 129 -2.47 17.16 -13.80
N PRO A 130 -3.60 17.26 -14.50
CA PRO A 130 -4.87 16.77 -14.00
C PRO A 130 -4.95 15.23 -13.98
N PRO A 131 -5.64 14.64 -12.98
CA PRO A 131 -6.23 15.34 -11.83
C PRO A 131 -5.21 15.74 -10.77
N ASP A 132 -5.49 16.81 -10.01
CA ASP A 132 -4.70 17.11 -8.81
C ASP A 132 -4.94 16.04 -7.73
N GLY A 133 -3.99 15.92 -6.80
CA GLY A 133 -4.08 14.95 -5.71
C GLY A 133 -3.65 13.53 -6.09
N VAL A 134 -2.85 13.37 -7.15
CA VAL A 134 -2.21 12.11 -7.52
C VAL A 134 -0.75 12.11 -7.11
N PHE A 135 -0.30 11.04 -6.47
CA PHE A 135 1.09 10.83 -6.05
C PHE A 135 1.59 9.50 -6.58
N TYR A 136 2.86 9.46 -7.00
CA TYR A 136 3.49 8.25 -7.53
C TYR A 136 4.89 8.05 -6.97
N VAL A 137 5.11 6.85 -6.43
CA VAL A 137 6.39 6.41 -5.86
C VAL A 137 6.84 5.15 -6.61
N PRO A 138 7.85 5.23 -7.50
CA PRO A 138 8.46 4.05 -8.10
C PRO A 138 9.23 3.26 -7.02
N GLU A 139 9.38 1.95 -7.22
CA GLU A 139 10.13 1.08 -6.28
C GLU A 139 9.73 1.34 -4.82
N TYR A 140 8.43 1.43 -4.52
CA TYR A 140 7.94 1.71 -3.17
C TYR A 140 8.23 0.57 -2.19
N ILE A 141 8.21 -0.68 -2.68
CA ILE A 141 8.65 -1.87 -1.93
C ILE A 141 9.86 -2.52 -2.61
N SER A 142 10.64 -3.29 -1.87
CA SER A 142 11.72 -4.09 -2.46
C SER A 142 11.18 -5.27 -3.30
N LYS A 143 12.06 -5.87 -4.08
CA LYS A 143 11.75 -7.06 -4.89
C LYS A 143 11.42 -8.28 -4.04
N GLU A 144 12.11 -8.42 -2.92
CA GLU A 144 11.90 -9.49 -1.93
C GLU A 144 10.50 -9.37 -1.35
N MET A 145 10.08 -8.15 -0.98
CA MET A 145 8.74 -7.89 -0.46
C MET A 145 7.65 -8.15 -1.50
N GLU A 146 7.87 -7.78 -2.76
CA GLU A 146 6.95 -8.12 -3.85
C GLU A 146 6.76 -9.63 -4.00
N GLN A 147 7.87 -10.38 -4.02
CA GLN A 147 7.84 -11.83 -4.16
C GLN A 147 7.08 -12.48 -2.99
N GLU A 148 7.36 -12.06 -1.75
CA GLU A 148 6.65 -12.58 -0.57
C GLU A 148 5.14 -12.32 -0.62
N ILE A 149 4.71 -11.11 -0.97
CA ILE A 149 3.28 -10.80 -1.07
C ILE A 149 2.61 -11.64 -2.15
N MET A 150 3.27 -11.83 -3.30
CA MET A 150 2.74 -12.65 -4.39
C MET A 150 2.66 -14.14 -4.01
N GLU A 151 3.66 -14.68 -3.31
CA GLU A 151 3.64 -16.05 -2.81
C GLU A 151 2.50 -16.27 -1.80
N VAL A 152 2.33 -15.35 -0.85
CA VAL A 152 1.23 -15.38 0.11
C VAL A 152 -0.12 -15.34 -0.63
N ALA A 153 -0.30 -14.41 -1.57
CA ALA A 153 -1.51 -14.28 -2.36
C ALA A 153 -1.89 -15.57 -3.10
N HIS A 154 -0.91 -16.26 -3.71
CA HIS A 154 -1.14 -17.49 -4.46
C HIS A 154 -1.27 -18.74 -3.58
N SER A 155 -0.75 -18.71 -2.35
CA SER A 155 -0.94 -19.79 -1.38
C SER A 155 -2.36 -19.84 -0.78
N MET A 156 -3.13 -18.75 -0.93
CA MET A 156 -4.49 -18.66 -0.39
C MET A 156 -5.47 -19.64 -1.08
N PRO A 157 -6.46 -20.17 -0.34
CA PRO A 157 -7.49 -21.04 -0.89
C PRO A 157 -8.24 -20.42 -2.08
N VAL A 158 -8.48 -21.23 -3.12
CA VAL A 158 -9.16 -20.78 -4.35
C VAL A 158 -10.55 -20.19 -4.09
N ASN A 159 -11.26 -20.70 -3.08
CA ASN A 159 -12.60 -20.22 -2.70
C ASN A 159 -12.62 -18.82 -2.07
N GLN A 160 -11.47 -18.25 -1.71
CA GLN A 160 -11.37 -16.85 -1.26
C GLN A 160 -11.34 -15.85 -2.43
N TRP A 161 -11.11 -16.33 -3.65
CA TRP A 161 -11.14 -15.51 -4.85
C TRP A 161 -12.55 -15.34 -5.38
N VAL A 162 -13.00 -14.08 -5.46
CA VAL A 162 -14.21 -13.68 -6.15
C VAL A 162 -13.88 -13.38 -7.60
N LYS A 163 -14.43 -14.17 -8.53
CA LYS A 163 -14.29 -13.92 -9.96
C LYS A 163 -15.28 -12.84 -10.40
N LEU A 164 -14.76 -11.78 -11.01
CA LEU A 164 -15.54 -10.69 -11.57
C LEU A 164 -15.41 -10.68 -13.10
N ARG A 165 -16.14 -9.77 -13.76
CA ARG A 165 -15.96 -9.54 -15.19
C ARG A 165 -14.56 -8.97 -15.43
N GLY A 166 -13.69 -9.79 -16.03
CA GLY A 166 -12.37 -9.37 -16.49
C GLY A 166 -11.29 -9.27 -15.42
N ARG A 167 -11.49 -9.82 -14.21
CA ARG A 167 -10.45 -10.01 -13.17
C ARG A 167 -10.94 -10.94 -12.06
N ARG A 168 -10.07 -11.27 -11.10
CA ARG A 168 -10.50 -11.81 -9.80
C ARG A 168 -9.96 -10.96 -8.66
N LEU A 169 -10.61 -11.02 -7.49
CA LEU A 169 -10.14 -10.33 -6.29
C LEU A 169 -10.34 -11.14 -5.02
N GLN A 170 -9.59 -10.80 -3.99
CA GLN A 170 -9.90 -11.11 -2.59
C GLN A 170 -10.20 -9.82 -1.83
N CYS A 171 -11.01 -9.93 -0.78
CA CYS A 171 -11.51 -8.82 0.01
C CYS A 171 -11.15 -9.03 1.48
N PHE A 172 -10.52 -8.04 2.10
CA PHE A 172 -10.08 -8.11 3.50
C PHE A 172 -10.59 -6.90 4.28
N GLY A 173 -11.01 -7.12 5.53
CA GLY A 173 -11.44 -6.05 6.44
C GLY A 173 -12.94 -5.77 6.45
N GLY A 174 -13.73 -6.65 5.81
CA GLY A 174 -15.18 -6.59 5.81
C GLY A 174 -15.78 -6.45 4.41
N LYS A 175 -17.09 -6.17 4.39
CA LYS A 175 -17.87 -6.02 3.16
C LYS A 175 -19.06 -5.06 3.36
N PRO A 176 -19.56 -4.42 2.29
CA PRO A 176 -20.83 -3.72 2.34
C PRO A 176 -21.96 -4.65 2.78
N THR A 177 -22.92 -4.13 3.56
CA THR A 177 -24.14 -4.87 3.89
C THR A 177 -25.02 -5.07 2.66
N GLU A 178 -25.92 -6.06 2.70
CA GLU A 178 -26.81 -6.40 1.58
C GLU A 178 -27.65 -5.21 1.07
N ASN A 179 -27.96 -4.26 1.97
CA ASN A 179 -28.72 -3.06 1.64
C ASN A 179 -27.84 -1.87 1.25
N VAL A 180 -26.51 -2.03 1.22
CA VAL A 180 -25.51 -1.01 0.82
C VAL A 180 -25.63 0.29 1.65
N ARG A 181 -26.15 0.20 2.87
CA ARG A 181 -26.30 1.36 3.78
C ARG A 181 -25.21 1.47 4.82
N SER A 182 -24.54 0.36 5.11
CA SER A 182 -23.45 0.31 6.08
C SER A 182 -22.38 -0.67 5.64
N PHE A 183 -21.21 -0.56 6.26
CA PHE A 183 -20.07 -1.41 6.01
C PHE A 183 -19.83 -2.31 7.22
N GLN A 184 -19.91 -3.62 7.04
CA GLN A 184 -19.63 -4.56 8.11
C GLN A 184 -18.12 -4.78 8.18
N SER A 185 -17.46 -4.13 9.14
CA SER A 185 -16.03 -4.28 9.35
C SER A 185 -15.68 -5.64 9.97
N GLU A 186 -14.55 -6.20 9.53
CA GLU A 186 -13.97 -7.43 10.05
C GLU A 186 -12.49 -7.20 10.38
N ALA A 187 -11.94 -8.03 11.27
CA ALA A 187 -10.51 -7.94 11.57
C ALA A 187 -9.67 -8.27 10.33
N LEU A 188 -8.63 -7.47 10.08
CA LEU A 188 -7.68 -7.74 9.01
C LEU A 188 -6.80 -8.95 9.36
N PRO A 189 -6.49 -9.82 8.39
CA PRO A 189 -5.40 -10.78 8.54
C PRO A 189 -4.10 -10.05 8.90
N PRO A 190 -3.24 -10.61 9.78
CA PRO A 190 -2.06 -9.91 10.31
C PRO A 190 -1.15 -9.29 9.24
N TRP A 191 -0.95 -9.97 8.11
CA TRP A 191 -0.10 -9.50 7.01
C TRP A 191 -0.70 -8.30 6.26
N ILE A 192 -2.02 -8.29 6.04
CA ILE A 192 -2.71 -7.12 5.49
C ILE A 192 -2.66 -5.97 6.48
N GLY A 193 -2.92 -6.24 7.76
CA GLY A 193 -2.80 -5.24 8.82
C GLY A 193 -1.40 -4.62 8.88
N GLN A 194 -0.36 -5.40 8.61
CA GLN A 194 1.01 -4.90 8.54
C GLN A 194 1.24 -4.00 7.33
N VAL A 195 0.75 -4.35 6.13
CA VAL A 195 0.80 -3.46 4.95
C VAL A 195 0.13 -2.12 5.25
N CYS A 196 -1.03 -2.14 5.91
CA CYS A 196 -1.74 -0.91 6.32
C CYS A 196 -0.93 -0.08 7.30
N ARG A 197 -0.25 -0.71 8.27
CA ARG A 197 0.68 -0.03 9.18
C ARG A 197 1.91 0.53 8.46
N THR A 198 2.48 -0.17 7.46
CA THR A 198 3.59 0.36 6.63
C THR A 198 3.21 1.68 6.01
N LEU A 199 2.04 1.73 5.39
CA LEU A 199 1.55 2.92 4.70
C LEU A 199 1.44 4.09 5.69
N MET A 200 0.94 3.86 6.89
CA MET A 200 0.90 4.89 7.92
C MET A 200 2.29 5.30 8.42
N LEU A 201 3.19 4.36 8.71
CA LEU A 201 4.56 4.67 9.15
C LEU A 201 5.38 5.41 8.09
N ALA A 202 5.10 5.17 6.81
CA ALA A 202 5.67 5.86 5.66
C ALA A 202 5.00 7.22 5.38
N GLY A 203 4.06 7.67 6.20
CA GLY A 203 3.35 8.95 5.99
C GLY A 203 2.36 8.93 4.82
N VAL A 204 2.03 7.75 4.29
CA VAL A 204 1.01 7.59 3.24
C VAL A 204 -0.40 7.72 3.82
N PHE A 205 -0.63 7.43 5.10
CA PHE A 205 -1.87 7.75 5.81
C PHE A 205 -1.56 8.31 7.19
N ASP A 206 -2.41 9.19 7.69
CA ASP A 206 -2.33 9.63 9.09
C ASP A 206 -2.75 8.51 10.05
N GLU A 207 -2.35 8.63 11.32
CA GLU A 207 -2.64 7.64 12.37
C GLU A 207 -4.16 7.45 12.56
N GLU A 208 -4.95 8.49 12.31
CA GLU A 208 -6.41 8.50 12.45
C GLU A 208 -7.13 7.74 11.31
N ILE A 209 -6.54 7.69 10.11
CA ILE A 209 -7.16 7.14 8.90
C ILE A 209 -6.42 5.93 8.33
N ILE A 210 -5.80 5.12 9.21
CA ILE A 210 -5.13 3.88 8.81
C ILE A 210 -6.10 2.98 8.03
N PRO A 211 -5.73 2.48 6.83
CA PRO A 211 -6.57 1.60 6.05
C PRO A 211 -7.05 0.39 6.85
N ASN A 212 -8.33 0.10 6.74
CA ASN A 212 -8.99 -1.04 7.38
C ASN A 212 -9.72 -1.94 6.39
N HIS A 213 -9.68 -1.60 5.10
CA HIS A 213 -10.25 -2.41 4.02
C HIS A 213 -9.28 -2.50 2.85
N VAL A 214 -8.96 -3.71 2.41
CA VAL A 214 -7.97 -3.97 1.36
C VAL A 214 -8.53 -4.94 0.33
N LEU A 215 -8.39 -4.58 -0.95
CA LEU A 215 -8.66 -5.48 -2.06
C LEU A 215 -7.34 -5.95 -2.68
N LEU A 216 -7.17 -7.26 -2.78
CA LEU A 216 -6.13 -7.88 -3.59
C LEU A 216 -6.73 -8.21 -4.95
N ASN A 217 -6.39 -7.43 -5.98
CA ASN A 217 -6.86 -7.66 -7.35
C ASN A 217 -5.79 -8.38 -8.16
N GLU A 218 -6.19 -9.34 -8.98
CA GLU A 218 -5.34 -10.03 -9.95
C GLU A 218 -5.87 -9.85 -11.37
N TYR A 219 -4.94 -9.55 -12.28
CA TYR A 219 -5.19 -9.33 -13.70
C TYR A 219 -4.22 -10.17 -14.53
N GLU A 220 -4.77 -11.04 -15.37
CA GLU A 220 -4.03 -11.70 -16.45
C GLU A 220 -3.83 -10.73 -17.64
N PRO A 221 -2.91 -11.02 -18.59
CA PRO A 221 -2.89 -10.31 -19.86
C PRO A 221 -4.27 -10.31 -20.53
N GLY A 222 -4.71 -9.15 -21.04
CA GLY A 222 -6.05 -8.97 -21.60
C GLY A 222 -7.14 -8.64 -20.57
N GLN A 223 -6.83 -8.65 -19.28
CA GLN A 223 -7.77 -8.30 -18.20
C GLN A 223 -7.63 -6.84 -17.76
N GLY A 224 -8.69 -6.32 -17.15
CA GLY A 224 -8.77 -4.91 -16.78
C GLY A 224 -9.99 -4.59 -15.91
N ILE A 225 -10.17 -3.32 -15.62
CA ILE A 225 -11.30 -2.78 -14.88
C ILE A 225 -11.77 -1.51 -15.58
N MET A 226 -13.06 -1.48 -15.94
CA MET A 226 -13.70 -0.34 -16.60
C MET A 226 -13.69 0.90 -15.71
N ALA A 227 -13.87 2.07 -16.32
CA ALA A 227 -14.01 3.34 -15.61
C ALA A 227 -15.05 3.24 -14.48
N HIS A 228 -14.60 3.49 -13.26
CA HIS A 228 -15.43 3.46 -12.07
C HIS A 228 -14.89 4.42 -11.02
N ALA A 229 -15.69 4.64 -9.98
CA ALA A 229 -15.25 5.30 -8.78
C ALA A 229 -15.36 4.36 -7.60
N ASP A 230 -14.66 4.71 -6.52
CA ASP A 230 -14.79 4.01 -5.27
C ASP A 230 -16.15 4.26 -4.62
N GLY A 231 -16.60 3.26 -3.85
CA GLY A 231 -17.89 3.33 -3.16
C GLY A 231 -17.91 4.45 -2.10
N PRO A 232 -19.11 4.87 -1.66
CA PRO A 232 -19.30 6.03 -0.78
C PRO A 232 -18.76 5.84 0.66
N PHE A 233 -18.42 4.61 1.01
CA PHE A 233 -18.02 4.21 2.36
C PHE A 233 -16.61 4.62 2.75
N TYR A 234 -15.78 5.11 1.83
CA TYR A 234 -14.36 5.32 2.10
C TYR A 234 -14.02 6.80 2.30
N HIS A 235 -13.05 7.08 3.16
CA HIS A 235 -12.35 8.36 3.10
C HIS A 235 -11.80 8.58 1.69
N SER A 236 -11.70 9.84 1.29
CA SER A 236 -11.28 10.28 -0.04
C SER A 236 -9.78 10.13 -0.29
N ARG A 237 -9.19 8.99 0.08
CA ARG A 237 -7.78 8.66 -0.09
C ARG A 237 -7.61 7.17 -0.31
N VAL A 238 -6.93 6.83 -1.40
CA VAL A 238 -6.68 5.44 -1.82
C VAL A 238 -5.20 5.26 -2.08
N ALA A 239 -4.63 4.15 -1.58
CA ALA A 239 -3.29 3.73 -1.90
C ALA A 239 -3.32 2.40 -2.65
N ILE A 240 -2.59 2.30 -3.76
CA ILE A 240 -2.49 1.07 -4.55
C ILE A 240 -1.03 0.69 -4.74
N ILE A 241 -0.64 -0.44 -4.14
CA ILE A 241 0.67 -1.05 -4.37
C ILE A 241 0.54 -2.00 -5.55
N SER A 242 1.38 -1.83 -6.58
CA SER A 242 1.40 -2.67 -7.78
C SER A 242 2.46 -3.76 -7.65
N LEU A 243 2.13 -4.98 -8.10
CA LEU A 243 2.97 -6.17 -8.01
C LEU A 243 2.96 -6.93 -9.35
N GLY A 244 4.07 -7.53 -9.73
CA GLY A 244 4.18 -8.38 -10.92
C GLY A 244 4.26 -7.57 -12.21
N GLY A 245 3.23 -7.62 -13.05
CA GLY A 245 3.20 -6.98 -14.36
C GLY A 245 2.85 -5.48 -14.33
N PRO A 246 3.34 -4.69 -15.30
CA PRO A 246 3.01 -3.27 -15.38
C PRO A 246 1.60 -3.01 -15.93
N ALA A 247 1.10 -1.80 -15.72
CA ALA A 247 -0.18 -1.36 -16.26
C ALA A 247 -0.24 0.14 -16.53
N ILE A 248 -1.12 0.60 -17.41
CA ILE A 248 -1.51 2.02 -17.48
C ILE A 248 -2.81 2.23 -16.70
N PHE A 249 -2.72 3.02 -15.63
CA PHE A 249 -3.85 3.52 -14.87
C PHE A 249 -4.33 4.83 -15.49
N ARG A 250 -5.64 4.99 -15.69
CA ARG A 250 -6.19 6.15 -16.38
C ARG A 250 -7.20 6.86 -15.51
N PHE A 251 -7.11 8.18 -15.47
CA PHE A 251 -8.13 9.05 -14.88
C PHE A 251 -8.99 9.65 -15.99
N LYS A 252 -10.31 9.43 -15.91
CA LYS A 252 -11.31 10.00 -16.80
C LYS A 252 -12.20 10.94 -16.00
N ARG A 253 -12.39 12.17 -16.47
CA ARG A 253 -13.26 13.12 -15.79
C ARG A 253 -14.69 12.56 -15.72
N ARG A 254 -15.31 12.63 -14.54
CA ARG A 254 -16.72 12.29 -14.37
C ARG A 254 -17.55 13.38 -15.05
N LEU A 255 -18.36 12.99 -16.03
CA LEU A 255 -19.35 13.89 -16.63
C LEU A 255 -20.55 14.00 -15.71
N ILE A 256 -21.04 15.23 -15.51
CA ILE A 256 -22.32 15.48 -14.82
C ILE A 256 -23.48 15.36 -15.81
N ALA A 257 -24.70 15.10 -15.33
CA ALA A 257 -25.86 14.81 -16.16
C ALA A 257 -26.16 15.91 -17.21
N GLU A 258 -25.85 17.18 -16.92
CA GLU A 258 -26.01 18.27 -17.90
C GLU A 258 -24.97 18.25 -19.04
N GLU A 259 -23.82 17.59 -18.84
CA GLU A 259 -22.75 17.46 -19.84
C GLU A 259 -22.94 16.23 -20.75
N ILE A 260 -23.81 15.30 -20.37
CA ILE A 260 -24.18 14.12 -21.17
C ILE A 260 -25.19 14.55 -22.24
N SER A 261 -24.73 15.34 -23.19
CA SER A 261 -25.45 15.55 -24.45
C SER A 261 -25.22 14.36 -25.38
N ALA A 262 -26.13 14.10 -26.32
CA ALA A 262 -25.98 13.01 -27.31
C ALA A 262 -24.74 13.14 -28.22
N ASP A 263 -24.01 14.26 -28.12
CA ASP A 263 -22.81 14.60 -28.86
C ASP A 263 -21.58 14.78 -27.94
N SER A 264 -21.66 14.35 -26.68
CA SER A 264 -20.48 14.31 -25.80
C SER A 264 -19.50 13.28 -26.36
N GLN A 265 -18.55 13.74 -27.18
CA GLN A 265 -17.40 12.92 -27.55
C GLN A 265 -16.81 12.34 -26.26
N GLU A 266 -16.57 11.02 -26.25
CA GLU A 266 -15.79 10.40 -25.19
C GLU A 266 -14.42 11.08 -25.17
N SER A 267 -14.26 12.05 -24.27
CA SER A 267 -12.98 12.68 -24.05
C SER A 267 -12.02 11.60 -23.57
N GLY A 268 -10.82 11.57 -24.17
CA GLY A 268 -9.76 10.68 -23.72
C GLY A 268 -9.45 10.88 -22.22
N PRO A 269 -8.67 9.97 -21.62
CA PRO A 269 -8.29 10.15 -20.22
C PRO A 269 -7.57 11.49 -20.02
N ALA A 270 -7.93 12.20 -18.95
CA ALA A 270 -7.31 13.48 -18.61
C ALA A 270 -5.86 13.33 -18.19
N GLY A 271 -5.53 12.18 -17.60
CA GLY A 271 -4.18 11.82 -17.20
C GLY A 271 -4.04 10.30 -17.08
N THR A 272 -2.83 9.82 -17.32
CA THR A 272 -2.48 8.40 -17.16
C THR A 272 -1.22 8.24 -16.35
N VAL A 273 -1.10 7.13 -15.63
CA VAL A 273 0.07 6.79 -14.81
C VAL A 273 0.52 5.40 -15.21
N VAL A 274 1.79 5.26 -15.58
CA VAL A 274 2.40 3.95 -15.79
C VAL A 274 2.70 3.35 -14.43
N LEU A 275 2.01 2.27 -14.07
CA LEU A 275 2.23 1.53 -12.85
C LEU A 275 3.32 0.48 -13.09
N GLU A 276 4.57 0.83 -12.76
CA GLU A 276 5.67 -0.12 -12.67
C GLU A 276 5.41 -1.16 -11.55
N PRO A 277 5.99 -2.37 -11.63
CA PRO A 277 6.01 -3.30 -10.51
C PRO A 277 6.63 -2.63 -9.28
N ARG A 278 6.24 -3.06 -8.08
CA ARG A 278 6.67 -2.49 -6.78
C ARG A 278 6.33 -1.02 -6.53
N SER A 279 5.63 -0.35 -7.45
CA SER A 279 5.28 1.06 -7.27
C SER A 279 4.05 1.26 -6.40
N LEU A 280 3.95 2.45 -5.81
CA LEU A 280 2.77 2.95 -5.12
C LEU A 280 2.17 4.11 -5.91
N ILE A 281 0.87 4.05 -6.16
CA ILE A 281 0.06 5.23 -6.51
C ILE A 281 -0.87 5.56 -5.35
N VAL A 282 -0.96 6.84 -5.03
CA VAL A 282 -1.95 7.39 -4.08
C VAL A 282 -2.78 8.41 -4.83
N PHE A 283 -4.09 8.40 -4.61
CA PHE A 283 -4.94 9.47 -5.10
C PHE A 283 -5.97 9.88 -4.06
N GLU A 284 -6.24 11.18 -4.03
CA GLU A 284 -7.15 11.83 -3.08
C GLU A 284 -7.75 13.11 -3.64
N GLY A 285 -8.67 13.73 -2.89
CA GLY A 285 -9.24 15.02 -3.25
C GLY A 285 -9.92 15.00 -4.63
N GLU A 286 -9.51 15.90 -5.53
CA GLU A 286 -10.06 16.01 -6.89
C GLU A 286 -9.98 14.66 -7.64
N ALA A 287 -8.81 14.01 -7.65
CA ALA A 287 -8.63 12.73 -8.31
C ALA A 287 -9.56 11.62 -7.78
N TYR A 288 -10.00 11.71 -6.52
CA TYR A 288 -10.91 10.75 -5.92
C TYR A 288 -12.39 11.06 -6.24
N HIS A 289 -12.79 12.32 -6.18
CA HIS A 289 -14.20 12.73 -6.30
C HIS A 289 -14.64 12.92 -7.76
N ASP A 290 -13.82 13.63 -8.53
CA ASP A 290 -14.22 14.19 -9.83
C ASP A 290 -13.78 13.31 -11.00
N TYR A 291 -13.00 12.27 -10.72
CA TYR A 291 -12.44 11.38 -11.73
C TYR A 291 -12.83 9.92 -11.49
N LEU A 292 -13.20 9.26 -12.58
CA LEU A 292 -13.26 7.82 -12.68
C LEU A 292 -11.86 7.28 -12.98
N HIS A 293 -11.60 6.04 -12.58
CA HIS A 293 -10.35 5.37 -12.88
C HIS A 293 -10.54 4.00 -13.53
N GLU A 294 -9.58 3.63 -14.39
CA GLU A 294 -9.63 2.37 -15.14
C GLU A 294 -8.24 1.80 -15.45
N ILE A 295 -8.24 0.50 -15.76
CA ILE A 295 -7.14 -0.21 -16.39
C ILE A 295 -7.73 -0.94 -17.60
N ALA A 296 -7.25 -0.63 -18.81
CA ALA A 296 -7.78 -1.22 -20.03
C ALA A 296 -7.56 -2.74 -20.08
N ALA A 297 -8.55 -3.46 -20.61
CA ALA A 297 -8.51 -4.91 -20.81
C ALA A 297 -7.81 -5.25 -22.14
N VAL A 298 -6.48 -5.23 -22.12
CA VAL A 298 -5.61 -5.39 -23.30
C VAL A 298 -4.39 -6.26 -22.97
N GLU A 299 -3.82 -6.92 -23.97
CA GLU A 299 -2.56 -7.66 -23.81
C GLU A 299 -1.33 -6.75 -23.98
N GLU A 300 -1.48 -5.63 -24.67
CA GLU A 300 -0.45 -4.63 -24.92
C GLU A 300 -1.11 -3.26 -25.15
N GLU A 301 -0.44 -2.18 -24.75
CA GLU A 301 -0.85 -0.82 -25.06
C GLU A 301 0.34 0.11 -25.26
N VAL A 302 0.12 1.22 -25.98
CA VAL A 302 1.14 2.25 -26.22
C VAL A 302 1.09 3.31 -25.12
N VAL A 303 2.24 3.59 -24.49
CA VAL A 303 2.37 4.63 -23.49
C VAL A 303 2.12 6.00 -24.13
N GLY A 304 1.18 6.78 -23.56
CA GLY A 304 0.71 8.03 -24.16
C GLY A 304 -0.29 7.86 -25.32
N GLY A 305 -0.79 6.64 -25.55
CA GLY A 305 -1.74 6.34 -26.62
C GLY A 305 -1.07 6.26 -27.99
N THR A 306 -1.82 5.79 -28.99
CA THR A 306 -1.28 5.56 -30.35
C THR A 306 -0.78 6.82 -31.04
N GLU A 307 -1.38 7.97 -30.71
CA GLU A 307 -0.96 9.28 -31.23
C GLU A 307 0.07 9.98 -30.33
N GLY A 308 0.40 9.40 -29.16
CA GLY A 308 1.31 10.02 -28.18
C GLY A 308 0.77 11.27 -27.49
N THR A 309 -0.53 11.56 -27.66
CA THR A 309 -1.19 12.78 -27.16
C THR A 309 -1.81 12.62 -25.78
N THR A 310 -1.93 11.37 -25.29
CA THR A 310 -2.50 11.11 -23.96
C THR A 310 -1.48 11.49 -22.87
N PRO A 311 -1.84 12.35 -21.90
CA PRO A 311 -0.91 12.75 -20.86
C PRO A 311 -0.46 11.57 -20.00
N VAL A 312 0.84 11.46 -19.75
CA VAL A 312 1.45 10.46 -18.85
C VAL A 312 2.10 11.22 -17.70
N LEU A 313 1.45 11.21 -16.54
CA LEU A 313 1.74 12.10 -15.42
C LEU A 313 3.07 11.80 -14.72
N ASN A 314 3.53 10.54 -14.79
CA ASN A 314 4.73 10.10 -14.09
C ASN A 314 5.96 9.90 -14.97
N LEU A 315 5.98 10.41 -16.22
CA LEU A 315 7.12 10.21 -17.15
C LEU A 315 8.48 10.57 -16.54
N GLU A 316 8.57 11.69 -15.82
CA GLU A 316 9.82 12.12 -15.17
C GLU A 316 10.32 11.10 -14.13
N ARG A 317 9.41 10.33 -13.52
CA ARG A 317 9.72 9.30 -12.52
C ARG A 317 10.08 7.94 -13.13
N LEU A 318 9.76 7.74 -14.40
CA LEU A 318 10.15 6.54 -15.14
C LEU A 318 11.63 6.60 -15.58
N GLU A 319 12.27 7.77 -15.48
CA GLU A 319 13.71 7.98 -15.71
C GLU A 319 14.21 7.38 -17.04
N GLY A 320 13.37 7.44 -18.08
CA GLY A 320 13.68 6.92 -19.42
C GLY A 320 13.61 5.39 -19.56
N ARG A 321 13.30 4.64 -18.48
CA ARG A 321 13.00 3.19 -18.57
C ARG A 321 11.80 2.91 -19.45
N ILE A 322 10.83 3.82 -19.44
CA ILE A 322 9.60 3.79 -20.24
C ILE A 322 9.35 5.21 -20.76
N ASN A 323 9.08 5.31 -22.06
CA ASN A 323 8.86 6.56 -22.80
C ASN A 323 7.51 6.54 -23.51
N VAL A 324 7.00 7.73 -23.86
CA VAL A 324 5.84 7.86 -24.74
C VAL A 324 6.14 7.19 -26.09
N GLY A 325 5.20 6.39 -26.58
CA GLY A 325 5.35 5.59 -27.79
C GLY A 325 5.84 4.16 -27.54
N ASP A 326 6.37 3.85 -26.35
CA ASP A 326 6.77 2.49 -26.01
C ASP A 326 5.56 1.57 -25.92
N ARG A 327 5.75 0.30 -26.32
CA ARG A 327 4.75 -0.76 -26.22
C ARG A 327 4.87 -1.46 -24.87
N LEU A 328 3.87 -1.25 -24.03
CA LEU A 328 3.78 -1.88 -22.72
C LEU A 328 3.01 -3.20 -22.83
N LYS A 329 3.75 -4.31 -22.89
CA LYS A 329 3.17 -5.66 -22.85
C LYS A 329 2.69 -6.00 -21.44
N ARG A 330 1.44 -6.44 -21.31
CA ARG A 330 0.87 -6.87 -20.03
C ARG A 330 1.40 -8.25 -19.63
N ALA A 331 1.58 -8.42 -18.32
CA ALA A 331 1.89 -9.67 -17.66
C ALA A 331 0.94 -9.85 -16.47
N LEU A 332 1.00 -11.00 -15.79
CA LEU A 332 0.24 -11.23 -14.55
C LEU A 332 0.52 -10.10 -13.56
N ARG A 333 -0.51 -9.34 -13.21
CA ARG A 333 -0.42 -8.20 -12.29
C ARG A 333 -1.29 -8.45 -11.07
N LEU A 334 -0.70 -8.26 -9.89
CA LEU A 334 -1.44 -8.16 -8.64
C LEU A 334 -1.42 -6.71 -8.15
N SER A 335 -2.40 -6.35 -7.32
CA SER A 335 -2.36 -5.06 -6.63
C SER A 335 -3.13 -5.08 -5.32
N LEU A 336 -2.58 -4.39 -4.32
CA LEU A 336 -3.22 -4.17 -3.02
C LEU A 336 -3.82 -2.76 -3.00
N THR A 337 -5.13 -2.66 -3.10
CA THR A 337 -5.89 -1.40 -2.98
C THR A 337 -6.32 -1.20 -1.54
N CYS A 338 -5.68 -0.26 -0.84
CA CYS A 338 -5.84 -0.03 0.60
C CYS A 338 -6.65 1.24 0.86
N ARG A 339 -7.70 1.13 1.67
CA ARG A 339 -8.66 2.21 1.95
C ARG A 339 -9.10 2.22 3.41
N ARG A 340 -9.51 3.40 3.87
CA ARG A 340 -10.17 3.59 5.16
C ARG A 340 -11.67 3.70 4.96
N VAL A 341 -12.42 2.81 5.59
CA VAL A 341 -13.89 2.91 5.73
C VAL A 341 -14.21 3.99 6.77
N LYS A 342 -15.15 4.89 6.44
CA LYS A 342 -15.70 5.92 7.33
C LYS A 342 -16.47 5.28 8.48
N GLU A 343 -16.50 5.92 9.64
CA GLU A 343 -17.27 5.41 10.79
C GLU A 343 -18.79 5.57 10.56
N GLU A 344 -19.60 4.68 11.15
CA GLU A 344 -21.07 4.74 11.06
C GLU A 344 -21.57 6.06 11.68
N GLY A 345 -21.90 7.03 10.82
CA GLY A 345 -22.31 8.39 11.21
C GLY A 345 -21.76 9.48 10.29
N GLU A 346 -20.66 9.21 9.58
CA GLU A 346 -20.07 10.09 8.57
C GLU A 346 -20.62 9.83 7.16
N VAL A 347 -21.44 8.78 7.00
CA VAL A 347 -22.31 8.58 5.84
C VAL A 347 -23.56 9.45 6.03
N LYS A 348 -23.38 10.75 6.15
CA LYS A 348 -24.47 11.72 6.06
C LYS A 348 -24.18 12.65 4.89
N ASP A 349 -25.22 12.79 4.07
CA ASP A 349 -25.41 13.81 3.05
C ASP A 349 -24.55 13.66 1.79
N GLN A 350 -24.85 12.64 0.99
CA GLN A 350 -24.67 12.73 -0.46
C GLN A 350 -25.89 12.26 -1.28
N ASP A 351 -26.95 11.77 -0.63
CA ASP A 351 -28.17 11.30 -1.30
C ASP A 351 -29.34 12.30 -1.27
N ASP A 352 -29.20 13.49 -0.65
CA ASP A 352 -30.26 14.51 -0.57
C ASP A 352 -30.09 15.67 -1.58
N ALA A 353 -29.31 15.47 -2.64
CA ALA A 353 -29.24 16.40 -3.77
C ALA A 353 -29.29 15.66 -5.11
N ASN A 354 -30.45 15.08 -5.44
CA ASN A 354 -31.00 15.11 -6.80
C ASN A 354 -32.50 14.80 -6.83
#